data_AF-A0A540W6P9-F1
#
_entry.id   AF-A0A540W6P9-F1
#
_cell.length_a   1.000
_cell.length_b   1.000
_cell.length_c   1.000
_cell.angle_alpha   90.00
_cell.angle_beta   90.00
_cell.angle_gamma   90.00
#
_symmetry.space_group_name_H-M   'P 1'
#
loop_
_entity.id
_entity.type
_entity.pdbx_description
1 polymer ?
#
loop_
_entity_poly.entity_id
_entity_poly.type
_entity_poly.pdbx_seq_one_letter_code
_entity_poly.pdbx_strand_id
1 'polypeptide(L)'
;MSPATAACTVLERGGKSVLISIDTSTEAGRAVVRCDRYPTLKQVASAAHELAERWPDRCRLRIIGTSRGGRPLQLLSIGTAPEQALVVAGAHANESRLGGASIVELAQRVLADPAQHAAVTWNFLLCLDPDGAQLAESGPREPSQLLDNFRNFYRQAPDEQPEWAPSVGRMLPESRALLDLIDELRPVVQCSLHNCEMGGTFVQETGDIPGLAEEIAKSAAELGIPLDLGSYDALYWPSPGPGVYLMPGVAEVEHSQASSWAVGTTTWHAPNRYGGVTAIVEVPLWPTERVAAAEPVADPAPSLLAAAEQLRQRGRLVEEFHATAAALLGDGDWPLLRAVAGMLPVFRPLADEWDPRVAQPGAPPLPPMTGARLAGIEVWAHCVPLRAVAMLHRALAPVRDGAAEPRGRLSALVEAWCAEYQDCLRGNWLPVTRQVEQQVRIVQAAVRLARRP
;
A
#
# COMPACT_ATOMS: atom_id res chain seq x y z
N MET A 1 -20.00 -38.07 17.57
CA MET A 1 -20.75 -36.84 17.24
C MET A 1 -20.02 -36.14 16.12
N SER A 2 -20.60 -36.15 14.93
CA SER A 2 -20.05 -35.54 13.72
C SER A 2 -20.13 -34.01 13.83
N PRO A 3 -19.12 -33.23 13.38
CA PRO A 3 -19.28 -31.79 13.27
C PRO A 3 -20.33 -31.53 12.18
N ALA A 4 -21.35 -30.75 12.53
CA ALA A 4 -22.40 -30.35 11.61
C ALA A 4 -21.80 -29.49 10.49
N THR A 5 -21.84 -30.00 9.27
CA THR A 5 -21.49 -29.29 8.05
C THR A 5 -22.45 -28.12 7.87
N ALA A 6 -21.98 -26.88 8.02
CA ALA A 6 -22.77 -25.68 7.74
C ALA A 6 -23.14 -25.65 6.25
N ALA A 7 -24.43 -25.53 5.96
CA ALA A 7 -24.94 -25.45 4.60
C ALA A 7 -24.63 -24.06 4.00
N CYS A 8 -23.78 -24.04 2.98
CA CYS A 8 -23.49 -22.87 2.16
C CYS A 8 -24.66 -22.66 1.19
N THR A 9 -25.47 -21.62 1.38
CA THR A 9 -26.54 -21.29 0.43
C THR A 9 -26.00 -20.34 -0.63
N VAL A 10 -25.76 -20.87 -1.83
CA VAL A 10 -25.40 -20.09 -3.01
C VAL A 10 -26.63 -19.30 -3.47
N LEU A 11 -26.60 -17.98 -3.38
CA LEU A 11 -27.63 -17.15 -4.01
C LEU A 11 -27.38 -17.09 -5.52
N GLU A 12 -27.89 -18.09 -6.25
CA GLU A 12 -28.01 -18.02 -7.70
C GLU A 12 -29.23 -17.17 -8.09
N ARG A 13 -29.00 -15.93 -8.53
CA ARG A 13 -29.91 -15.24 -9.45
C ARG A 13 -29.11 -14.47 -10.50
N GLY A 14 -29.15 -14.96 -11.75
CA GLY A 14 -28.77 -14.18 -12.93
C GLY A 14 -27.33 -14.27 -13.41
N GLY A 15 -26.60 -15.36 -13.11
CA GLY A 15 -25.44 -15.77 -13.92
C GLY A 15 -24.10 -15.06 -13.68
N LYS A 16 -24.01 -14.08 -12.77
CA LYS A 16 -22.74 -13.56 -12.19
C LYS A 16 -22.99 -12.97 -10.79
N SER A 17 -22.57 -13.67 -9.72
CA SER A 17 -22.60 -13.20 -8.31
C SER A 17 -21.21 -13.41 -7.69
N VAL A 18 -20.44 -12.37 -7.33
CA VAL A 18 -20.52 -11.48 -6.14
C VAL A 18 -19.66 -12.01 -4.99
N LEU A 19 -18.86 -11.10 -4.44
CA LEU A 19 -17.78 -11.25 -3.47
C LEU A 19 -18.20 -11.66 -2.04
N ILE A 20 -19.41 -12.17 -1.85
CA ILE A 20 -20.05 -12.13 -0.53
C ILE A 20 -20.51 -13.54 -0.15
N SER A 21 -19.89 -14.09 0.89
CA SER A 21 -20.46 -15.20 1.66
C SER A 21 -21.10 -14.61 2.92
N ILE A 22 -22.34 -14.99 3.23
CA ILE A 22 -22.99 -14.59 4.49
C ILE A 22 -23.00 -15.82 5.40
N ASP A 23 -22.32 -15.73 6.54
CA ASP A 23 -22.41 -16.71 7.63
C ASP A 23 -23.70 -16.48 8.42
N THR A 24 -24.63 -17.41 8.34
CA THR A 24 -25.95 -17.34 8.98
C THR A 24 -26.01 -18.03 10.34
N SER A 25 -24.87 -18.41 10.93
CA SER A 25 -24.81 -19.17 12.19
C SER A 25 -25.08 -18.37 13.47
N THR A 26 -25.33 -17.07 13.37
CA THR A 26 -25.81 -16.21 14.48
C THR A 26 -27.11 -15.50 14.08
N GLU A 27 -27.97 -15.14 15.05
CA GLU A 27 -29.25 -14.43 14.80
C GLU A 27 -29.10 -13.13 14.00
N ALA A 28 -27.88 -12.58 13.92
CA ALA A 28 -27.54 -11.37 13.18
C ALA A 28 -27.05 -11.60 11.73
N GLY A 29 -26.85 -12.85 11.27
CA GLY A 29 -26.37 -13.15 9.91
C GLY A 29 -25.07 -12.41 9.58
N ARG A 30 -23.94 -12.89 10.11
CA ARG A 30 -22.63 -12.29 9.88
C ARG A 30 -22.23 -12.42 8.40
N ALA A 31 -22.39 -11.36 7.61
CA ALA A 31 -21.68 -11.27 6.34
C ALA A 31 -20.17 -11.25 6.63
N VAL A 32 -19.44 -12.25 6.13
CA VAL A 32 -17.97 -12.26 6.15
C VAL A 32 -17.54 -12.31 4.71
N VAL A 33 -16.83 -11.29 4.25
CA VAL A 33 -16.29 -11.30 2.89
C VAL A 33 -15.18 -12.34 2.84
N ARG A 34 -15.51 -13.59 2.49
CA ARG A 34 -14.52 -14.57 2.01
C ARG A 34 -14.11 -14.17 0.60
N CYS A 35 -13.31 -13.13 0.52
CA CYS A 35 -12.74 -12.62 -0.71
C CYS A 35 -11.57 -13.53 -1.10
N ASP A 36 -11.78 -14.49 -2.00
CA ASP A 36 -10.69 -15.22 -2.66
C ASP A 36 -9.95 -14.31 -3.66
N ARG A 37 -10.59 -13.23 -4.12
CA ARG A 37 -10.07 -12.31 -5.15
C ARG A 37 -10.47 -10.87 -4.89
N TYR A 38 -9.54 -9.91 -5.00
CA TYR A 38 -9.82 -8.51 -4.72
C TYR A 38 -11.05 -7.95 -5.46
N PRO A 39 -11.92 -7.16 -4.81
CA PRO A 39 -13.02 -6.48 -5.48
C PRO A 39 -12.49 -5.46 -6.49
N THR A 40 -13.29 -5.17 -7.51
CA THR A 40 -13.07 -3.97 -8.32
C THR A 40 -13.54 -2.73 -7.58
N LEU A 41 -13.07 -1.54 -7.96
CA LEU A 41 -13.54 -0.25 -7.46
C LEU A 41 -15.06 -0.13 -7.54
N LYS A 42 -15.63 -0.57 -8.67
CA LYS A 42 -17.09 -0.60 -8.85
C LYS A 42 -17.76 -1.49 -7.82
N GLN A 43 -17.19 -2.65 -7.50
CA GLN A 43 -17.73 -3.56 -6.48
C GLN A 43 -17.61 -2.99 -5.07
N VAL A 44 -16.50 -2.31 -4.75
CA VAL A 44 -16.33 -1.60 -3.47
C VAL A 44 -17.39 -0.50 -3.33
N ALA A 45 -17.57 0.33 -4.36
CA ALA A 45 -18.59 1.36 -4.38
C ALA A 45 -20.00 0.77 -4.25
N SER A 46 -20.34 -0.27 -5.02
CA SER A 46 -21.64 -0.96 -4.91
C SER A 46 -21.88 -1.51 -3.51
N ALA A 47 -20.89 -2.16 -2.89
CA ALA A 47 -21.01 -2.66 -1.53
C ALA A 47 -21.28 -1.52 -0.52
N ALA A 48 -20.63 -0.37 -0.66
CA ALA A 48 -20.88 0.79 0.19
C ALA A 48 -22.31 1.36 0.02
N HIS A 49 -22.83 1.41 -1.21
CA HIS A 49 -24.23 1.82 -1.45
C HIS A 49 -25.21 0.82 -0.84
N GLU A 50 -24.99 -0.49 -1.03
CA GLU A 50 -25.83 -1.53 -0.43
C GLU A 50 -25.84 -1.46 1.11
N LEU A 51 -24.70 -1.18 1.74
CA LEU A 51 -24.62 -0.98 3.19
C LEU A 51 -25.39 0.26 3.65
N ALA A 52 -25.32 1.36 2.89
CA ALA A 52 -26.05 2.59 3.19
C ALA A 52 -27.57 2.43 3.01
N GLU A 53 -28.01 1.72 1.98
CA GLU A 53 -29.42 1.42 1.73
C GLU A 53 -30.00 0.44 2.75
N ARG A 54 -29.20 -0.55 3.20
CA ARG A 54 -29.64 -1.55 4.18
C ARG A 54 -29.71 -0.98 5.60
N TRP A 55 -28.82 -0.06 5.94
CA TRP A 55 -28.70 0.51 7.29
C TRP A 55 -28.74 2.05 7.28
N PRO A 56 -29.81 2.67 6.79
CA PRO A 56 -29.87 4.13 6.57
C PRO A 56 -29.73 4.95 7.85
N ASP A 57 -30.10 4.38 9.01
CA ASP A 57 -29.98 5.04 10.31
C ASP A 57 -28.56 4.99 10.90
N ARG A 58 -27.66 4.18 10.31
CA ARG A 58 -26.30 3.94 10.82
C ARG A 58 -25.22 4.34 9.83
N CYS A 59 -25.50 4.24 8.54
CA CYS A 59 -24.58 4.47 7.44
C CYS A 59 -24.94 5.76 6.70
N ARG A 60 -23.93 6.58 6.38
CA ARG A 60 -24.06 7.73 5.47
C ARG A 60 -23.02 7.62 4.37
N LEU A 61 -23.46 7.68 3.12
CA LEU A 61 -22.56 7.73 1.97
C LEU A 61 -22.61 9.14 1.36
N ARG A 62 -21.46 9.79 1.18
CA ARG A 62 -21.36 11.10 0.54
C ARG A 62 -20.17 11.19 -0.39
N ILE A 63 -20.22 12.17 -1.30
CA ILE A 63 -19.08 12.56 -2.13
C ILE A 63 -18.35 13.70 -1.42
N ILE A 64 -17.04 13.56 -1.22
CA ILE A 64 -16.20 14.55 -0.54
C ILE A 64 -15.44 15.46 -1.52
N GLY A 65 -15.44 15.12 -2.79
CA GLY A 65 -14.68 15.80 -3.83
C GLY A 65 -14.63 14.98 -5.11
N THR A 66 -13.77 15.41 -6.04
CA THR A 66 -13.56 14.76 -7.32
C THR A 66 -12.07 14.58 -7.57
N SER A 67 -11.69 13.45 -8.14
CA SER A 67 -10.34 13.21 -8.62
C SER A 67 -9.99 14.12 -9.80
N ARG A 68 -8.72 14.19 -10.19
CA ARG A 68 -8.24 15.01 -11.31
C ARG A 68 -8.87 14.61 -12.65
N GLY A 69 -9.24 13.35 -12.81
CA GLY A 69 -9.99 12.78 -13.93
C GLY A 69 -11.51 12.86 -13.79
N GLY A 70 -12.01 13.59 -12.77
CA GLY A 70 -13.44 13.86 -12.58
C GLY A 70 -14.26 12.73 -11.95
N ARG A 71 -13.62 11.72 -11.36
CA ARG A 71 -14.33 10.62 -10.67
C ARG A 71 -14.69 11.05 -9.23
N PRO A 72 -15.84 10.64 -8.71
CA PRO A 72 -16.25 11.02 -7.35
C PRO A 72 -15.39 10.32 -6.29
N LEU A 73 -14.95 11.08 -5.28
CA LEU A 73 -14.33 10.54 -4.07
C LEU A 73 -15.42 10.26 -3.05
N GLN A 74 -15.65 8.99 -2.73
CA GLN A 74 -16.77 8.54 -1.90
C GLN A 74 -16.33 8.21 -0.48
N LEU A 75 -17.08 8.69 0.50
CA LEU A 75 -16.89 8.45 1.93
C LEU A 75 -18.10 7.72 2.51
N LEU A 76 -17.88 6.52 3.04
CA LEU A 76 -18.86 5.79 3.83
C LEU A 76 -18.60 6.05 5.33
N SER A 77 -19.54 6.68 6.02
CA SER A 77 -19.49 6.89 7.47
C SER A 77 -20.42 5.93 8.18
N ILE A 78 -19.99 5.34 9.30
CA ILE A 78 -20.78 4.45 10.16
C ILE A 78 -20.70 4.93 11.61
N GLY A 79 -21.85 5.25 12.19
CA GLY A 79 -21.98 5.77 13.56
C GLY A 79 -22.17 7.29 13.64
N THR A 80 -22.30 7.78 14.88
CA THR A 80 -22.59 9.19 15.20
C THR A 80 -21.84 9.70 16.44
N ALA A 81 -20.88 8.93 16.95
CA ALA A 81 -20.05 9.36 18.08
C ALA A 81 -19.17 10.56 17.70
N PRO A 82 -18.84 11.44 18.66
CA PRO A 82 -18.02 12.62 18.39
C PRO A 82 -16.59 12.26 17.97
N GLU A 83 -16.00 11.21 18.56
CA GLU A 83 -14.67 10.73 18.17
C GLU A 83 -14.71 10.15 16.75
N GLN A 84 -13.80 10.61 15.88
CA GLN A 84 -13.73 10.20 14.48
C GLN A 84 -12.51 9.30 14.24
N ALA A 85 -12.71 8.18 13.56
CA ALA A 85 -11.64 7.40 12.94
C ALA A 85 -11.76 7.53 11.41
N LEU A 86 -10.64 7.79 10.73
CA LEU A 86 -10.58 7.89 9.27
C LEU A 86 -9.78 6.72 8.72
N VAL A 87 -10.31 5.99 7.75
CA VAL A 87 -9.63 4.90 7.04
C VAL A 87 -9.57 5.25 5.57
N VAL A 88 -8.36 5.29 5.00
CA VAL A 88 -8.10 5.74 3.62
C VAL A 88 -7.55 4.58 2.81
N ALA A 89 -8.19 4.25 1.68
CA ALA A 89 -7.69 3.24 0.75
C ALA A 89 -7.26 3.86 -0.58
N GLY A 90 -6.34 3.18 -1.27
CA GLY A 90 -6.04 3.46 -2.67
C GLY A 90 -5.39 4.82 -2.90
N ALA A 91 -4.51 5.23 -1.99
CA ALA A 91 -3.58 6.33 -2.24
C ALA A 91 -2.61 5.97 -3.36
N HIS A 92 -2.06 4.75 -3.35
CA HIS A 92 -1.31 4.21 -4.50
C HIS A 92 -2.24 3.36 -5.38
N ALA A 93 -2.15 3.55 -6.70
CA ALA A 93 -3.03 2.91 -7.66
C ALA A 93 -3.07 1.37 -7.54
N ASN A 94 -1.90 0.73 -7.43
CA ASN A 94 -1.76 -0.73 -7.31
C ASN A 94 -2.31 -1.32 -6.00
N GLU A 95 -2.59 -0.49 -5.00
CA GLU A 95 -2.96 -0.94 -3.65
C GLU A 95 -4.45 -0.82 -3.35
N SER A 96 -5.16 -0.06 -4.20
CA SER A 96 -6.60 0.22 -4.12
C SER A 96 -7.47 -1.02 -3.92
N ARG A 97 -7.08 -2.15 -4.52
CA ARG A 97 -7.79 -3.43 -4.48
C ARG A 97 -7.78 -4.10 -3.12
N LEU A 98 -6.62 -4.15 -2.45
CA LEU A 98 -6.53 -4.69 -1.10
C LEU A 98 -7.24 -3.75 -0.12
N GLY A 99 -6.92 -2.45 -0.18
CA GLY A 99 -7.54 -1.46 0.72
C GLY A 99 -9.07 -1.43 0.58
N GLY A 100 -9.59 -1.52 -0.64
CA GLY A 100 -11.03 -1.59 -0.90
C GLY A 100 -11.69 -2.86 -0.34
N ALA A 101 -11.03 -4.03 -0.44
CA ALA A 101 -11.50 -5.25 0.21
C ALA A 101 -11.53 -5.11 1.74
N SER A 102 -10.47 -4.55 2.33
CA SER A 102 -10.36 -4.32 3.77
C SER A 102 -11.41 -3.33 4.29
N ILE A 103 -11.72 -2.27 3.55
CA ILE A 103 -12.81 -1.34 3.89
C ILE A 103 -14.15 -2.06 3.94
N VAL A 104 -14.48 -2.87 2.93
CA VAL A 104 -15.78 -3.57 2.89
C VAL A 104 -15.90 -4.56 4.06
N GLU A 105 -14.84 -5.33 4.34
CA GLU A 105 -14.83 -6.28 5.46
C GLU A 105 -14.93 -5.54 6.81
N LEU A 106 -14.16 -4.47 7.02
CA LEU A 106 -14.18 -3.69 8.25
C LEU A 106 -15.55 -3.01 8.47
N ALA A 107 -16.15 -2.42 7.43
CA ALA A 107 -17.48 -1.83 7.49
C ALA A 107 -18.54 -2.87 7.92
N GLN A 108 -18.45 -4.10 7.41
CA GLN A 108 -19.34 -5.19 7.82
C GLN A 108 -19.13 -5.59 9.30
N ARG A 109 -17.88 -5.67 9.77
CA ARG A 109 -17.58 -5.93 11.19
C ARG A 109 -18.13 -4.85 12.11
N VAL A 110 -17.96 -3.59 11.75
CA VAL A 110 -18.48 -2.45 12.52
C VAL A 110 -20.00 -2.50 12.64
N LEU A 111 -20.70 -2.86 11.56
CA LEU A 111 -22.17 -2.99 11.58
C LEU A 111 -22.66 -4.23 12.32
N ALA A 112 -21.87 -5.31 12.34
CA ALA A 112 -22.21 -6.56 13.01
C ALA A 112 -22.09 -6.48 14.54
N ASP A 113 -21.17 -5.65 15.06
CA ASP A 113 -21.03 -5.39 16.50
C ASP A 113 -21.06 -3.87 16.82
N PRO A 114 -22.24 -3.22 16.73
CA PRO A 114 -22.36 -1.80 17.00
C PRO A 114 -21.99 -1.42 18.43
N ALA A 115 -22.16 -2.34 19.40
CA ALA A 115 -21.89 -2.06 20.79
C ALA A 115 -20.37 -1.90 21.04
N GLN A 116 -19.55 -2.75 20.43
CA GLN A 116 -18.08 -2.64 20.50
C GLN A 116 -17.57 -1.36 19.82
N HIS A 117 -18.31 -0.83 18.85
CA HIS A 117 -17.92 0.31 18.03
C HIS A 117 -18.67 1.62 18.33
N ALA A 118 -19.56 1.64 19.34
CA ALA A 118 -20.46 2.76 19.62
C ALA A 118 -19.76 4.07 20.00
N ALA A 119 -18.51 3.99 20.45
CA ALA A 119 -17.77 5.14 20.95
C ALA A 119 -16.96 5.89 19.87
N VAL A 120 -17.03 5.46 18.61
CA VAL A 120 -16.32 6.10 17.49
C VAL A 120 -17.18 6.11 16.23
N THR A 121 -17.11 7.18 15.45
CA THR A 121 -17.63 7.21 14.08
C THR A 121 -16.54 6.79 13.12
N TRP A 122 -16.79 5.73 12.37
CA TRP A 122 -15.87 5.22 11.35
C TRP A 122 -16.13 5.93 10.03
N ASN A 123 -15.09 6.44 9.39
CA ASN A 123 -15.16 7.11 8.09
C ASN A 123 -14.23 6.40 7.11
N PHE A 124 -14.79 5.77 6.07
CA PHE A 124 -14.05 5.00 5.07
C PHE A 124 -14.01 5.75 3.74
N LEU A 125 -12.84 6.29 3.40
CA LEU A 125 -12.60 6.86 2.06
C LEU A 125 -12.25 5.70 1.11
N LEU A 126 -13.22 5.34 0.27
CA LEU A 126 -13.22 4.07 -0.47
C LEU A 126 -12.04 3.91 -1.45
N CYS A 127 -11.63 5.02 -2.07
CA CYS A 127 -10.44 5.10 -2.93
C CYS A 127 -10.05 6.57 -3.10
N LEU A 128 -8.82 6.92 -2.72
CA LEU A 128 -8.30 8.29 -2.79
C LEU A 128 -7.87 8.66 -4.22
N ASP A 129 -7.23 7.75 -4.97
CA ASP A 129 -6.87 7.93 -6.38
C ASP A 129 -7.63 6.95 -7.31
N PRO A 130 -8.94 7.17 -7.56
CA PRO A 130 -9.72 6.29 -8.42
C PRO A 130 -9.29 6.32 -9.89
N ASP A 131 -8.59 7.38 -10.33
CA ASP A 131 -8.08 7.50 -11.70
C ASP A 131 -6.89 6.55 -11.91
N GLY A 132 -5.91 6.61 -11.01
CA GLY A 132 -4.77 5.71 -11.05
C GLY A 132 -5.19 4.25 -10.82
N ALA A 133 -6.06 4.02 -9.84
CA ALA A 133 -6.55 2.69 -9.51
C ALA A 133 -7.24 2.01 -10.72
N GLN A 134 -8.01 2.74 -11.54
CA GLN A 134 -8.62 2.20 -12.75
C GLN A 134 -7.58 1.65 -13.77
N LEU A 135 -6.39 2.26 -13.85
CA LEU A 135 -5.29 1.79 -14.71
C LEU A 135 -4.61 0.53 -14.15
N ALA A 136 -4.54 0.42 -12.82
CA ALA A 136 -4.05 -0.77 -12.12
C ALA A 136 -5.05 -1.95 -12.21
N GLU A 137 -6.34 -1.68 -12.45
CA GLU A 137 -7.38 -2.72 -12.54
C GLU A 137 -7.30 -3.62 -13.79
N SER A 138 -6.40 -3.36 -14.74
CA SER A 138 -6.26 -4.18 -15.95
C SER A 138 -5.75 -5.60 -15.68
N GLY A 139 -5.13 -5.86 -14.53
CA GLY A 139 -4.56 -7.16 -14.17
C GLY A 139 -5.52 -8.13 -13.48
N PRO A 140 -5.08 -9.38 -13.28
CA PRO A 140 -5.87 -10.39 -12.55
C PRO A 140 -6.23 -9.90 -11.14
N ARG A 141 -7.37 -10.36 -10.64
CA ARG A 141 -7.90 -10.01 -9.31
C ARG A 141 -7.29 -10.86 -8.18
N GLU A 142 -6.45 -11.80 -8.56
CA GLU A 142 -5.64 -12.66 -7.70
C GLU A 142 -4.47 -13.15 -8.57
N PRO A 143 -3.40 -12.36 -8.74
CA PRO A 143 -2.31 -12.76 -9.62
C PRO A 143 -1.68 -14.08 -9.19
N SER A 144 -1.51 -14.32 -7.88
CA SER A 144 -0.82 -15.47 -7.24
C SER A 144 0.64 -15.69 -7.67
N GLN A 145 0.95 -15.44 -8.94
CA GLN A 145 2.27 -15.41 -9.54
C GLN A 145 2.76 -13.95 -9.62
N LEU A 146 4.03 -13.76 -9.25
CA LEU A 146 4.70 -12.46 -9.29
C LEU A 146 4.69 -11.85 -10.70
N LEU A 147 4.94 -12.68 -11.71
CA LEU A 147 4.96 -12.28 -13.12
C LEU A 147 3.61 -11.72 -13.60
N ASP A 148 2.50 -12.34 -13.21
CA ASP A 148 1.16 -11.90 -13.64
C ASP A 148 0.77 -10.56 -13.01
N ASN A 149 1.27 -10.28 -11.80
CA ASN A 149 1.17 -8.97 -11.17
C ASN A 149 1.97 -7.93 -11.94
N PHE A 150 3.25 -8.19 -12.22
CA PHE A 150 4.11 -7.20 -12.88
C PHE A 150 3.75 -6.94 -14.34
N ARG A 151 3.24 -7.93 -15.08
CA ARG A 151 2.72 -7.71 -16.45
C ARG A 151 1.61 -6.67 -16.53
N ASN A 152 0.89 -6.45 -15.42
CA ASN A 152 -0.24 -5.52 -15.33
C ASN A 152 0.03 -4.38 -14.33
N PHE A 153 1.28 -4.18 -13.91
CA PHE A 153 1.62 -3.23 -12.87
C PHE A 153 1.42 -1.79 -13.32
N TYR A 154 0.83 -0.97 -12.45
CA TYR A 154 0.81 0.48 -12.57
C TYR A 154 0.81 1.11 -11.18
N ARG A 155 1.77 1.99 -10.95
CA ARG A 155 1.75 2.99 -9.89
C ARG A 155 1.99 4.34 -10.54
N GLN A 156 1.26 5.35 -10.13
CA GLN A 156 1.36 6.71 -10.65
C GLN A 156 2.72 7.35 -10.29
N ALA A 157 3.07 8.43 -11.00
CA ALA A 157 4.30 9.17 -10.73
C ALA A 157 4.37 9.63 -9.25
N PRO A 158 5.57 9.75 -8.65
CA PRO A 158 5.75 10.30 -7.30
C PRO A 158 4.91 11.53 -6.99
N ASP A 159 4.91 12.50 -7.90
CA ASP A 159 4.21 13.78 -7.72
C ASP A 159 2.69 13.70 -7.93
N GLU A 160 2.22 12.55 -8.41
CA GLU A 160 0.82 12.21 -8.62
C GLU A 160 0.24 11.33 -7.50
N GLN A 161 1.03 10.96 -6.49
CA GLN A 161 0.58 10.19 -5.33
C GLN A 161 -0.04 11.14 -4.29
N PRO A 162 -1.36 11.07 -4.05
CA PRO A 162 -2.09 12.13 -3.33
C PRO A 162 -1.68 12.30 -1.87
N GLU A 163 -1.19 11.25 -1.20
CA GLU A 163 -0.74 11.37 0.18
C GLU A 163 0.66 11.97 0.32
N TRP A 164 1.46 11.99 -0.75
CA TRP A 164 2.82 12.54 -0.72
C TRP A 164 2.86 14.08 -0.78
N ALA A 165 1.72 14.72 -1.01
CA ALA A 165 1.58 16.17 -0.98
C ALA A 165 1.58 16.69 0.47
N PRO A 166 2.06 17.92 0.74
CA PRO A 166 2.82 18.80 -0.16
C PRO A 166 4.32 18.47 -0.32
N SER A 167 4.89 17.48 0.39
CA SER A 167 6.35 17.28 0.48
C SER A 167 7.03 16.90 -0.82
N VAL A 168 6.50 15.87 -1.49
CA VAL A 168 7.10 15.26 -2.69
C VAL A 168 6.14 15.37 -3.88
N GLY A 169 4.88 15.76 -3.64
CA GLY A 169 3.84 15.81 -4.66
C GLY A 169 3.11 17.12 -4.81
N ARG A 170 2.49 17.29 -5.98
CA ARG A 170 1.62 18.43 -6.27
C ARG A 170 0.40 18.37 -5.35
N MET A 171 -0.13 19.53 -4.99
CA MET A 171 -1.43 19.58 -4.31
C MET A 171 -2.54 19.24 -5.31
N LEU A 172 -2.90 17.97 -5.39
CA LEU A 172 -3.92 17.45 -6.29
C LEU A 172 -5.34 17.72 -5.75
N PRO A 173 -6.39 17.68 -6.59
CA PRO A 173 -7.77 17.66 -6.11
C PRO A 173 -8.04 16.58 -5.05
N GLU A 174 -7.47 15.40 -5.24
CA GLU A 174 -7.50 14.27 -4.31
C GLU A 174 -6.82 14.62 -2.97
N SER A 175 -5.61 15.17 -3.02
CA SER A 175 -4.88 15.62 -1.81
C SER A 175 -5.65 16.69 -1.05
N ARG A 176 -6.23 17.67 -1.77
CA ARG A 176 -7.03 18.74 -1.17
C ARG A 176 -8.28 18.19 -0.50
N ALA A 177 -8.99 17.28 -1.16
CA ALA A 177 -10.17 16.63 -0.61
C ALA A 177 -9.86 15.82 0.65
N LEU A 178 -8.72 15.12 0.69
CA LEU A 178 -8.26 14.42 1.90
C LEU A 178 -7.96 15.41 3.03
N LEU A 179 -7.21 16.47 2.76
CA LEU A 179 -6.88 17.47 3.77
C LEU A 179 -8.13 18.19 4.30
N ASP A 180 -9.06 18.57 3.43
CA ASP A 180 -10.34 19.17 3.82
C ASP A 180 -11.17 18.21 4.68
N LEU A 181 -11.16 16.92 4.35
CA LEU A 181 -11.82 15.89 5.15
C LEU A 181 -11.16 15.73 6.53
N ILE A 182 -9.83 15.78 6.62
CA ILE A 182 -9.11 15.72 7.90
C ILE A 182 -9.44 16.96 8.74
N ASP A 183 -9.49 18.14 8.14
CA ASP A 183 -9.85 19.39 8.82
C ASP A 183 -11.32 19.38 9.31
N GLU A 184 -12.22 18.74 8.54
CA GLU A 184 -13.63 18.51 8.88
C GLU A 184 -13.79 17.52 10.04
N LEU A 185 -13.17 16.34 9.94
CA LEU A 185 -13.37 15.23 10.88
C LEU A 185 -12.53 15.34 12.14
N ARG A 186 -11.31 15.92 12.04
CA ARG A 186 -10.31 15.96 13.11
C ARG A 186 -10.12 14.58 13.77
N PRO A 187 -9.73 13.56 12.98
CA PRO A 187 -9.72 12.18 13.44
C PRO A 187 -8.72 11.99 14.59
N VAL A 188 -9.10 11.21 15.60
CA VAL A 188 -8.16 10.78 16.65
C VAL A 188 -7.12 9.81 16.09
N VAL A 189 -7.50 9.06 15.05
CA VAL A 189 -6.59 8.24 14.25
C VAL A 189 -7.01 8.22 12.77
N GLN A 190 -6.03 8.39 11.88
CA GLN A 190 -6.11 8.03 10.48
C GLN A 190 -5.40 6.69 10.26
N CYS A 191 -6.03 5.75 9.56
CA CYS A 191 -5.39 4.53 9.09
C CYS A 191 -5.28 4.61 7.57
N SER A 192 -4.07 4.74 7.02
CA SER A 192 -3.86 4.65 5.57
C SER A 192 -3.53 3.20 5.19
N LEU A 193 -4.27 2.66 4.22
CA LEU A 193 -4.22 1.25 3.82
C LEU A 193 -3.27 1.05 2.64
N HIS A 194 -2.14 0.39 2.90
CA HIS A 194 -1.10 0.14 1.91
C HIS A 194 -0.77 -1.35 1.74
N ASN A 195 0.09 -1.66 0.78
CA ASN A 195 0.77 -2.95 0.70
C ASN A 195 2.15 -2.83 0.06
N CYS A 196 3.00 -3.82 0.38
CA CYS A 196 4.26 -4.06 -0.28
C CYS A 196 4.16 -5.34 -1.14
N GLU A 197 4.85 -5.38 -2.28
CA GLU A 197 4.83 -6.59 -3.11
C GLU A 197 5.51 -7.75 -2.38
N MET A 198 6.77 -7.61 -1.98
CA MET A 198 7.50 -8.64 -1.24
C MET A 198 8.09 -8.04 0.03
N GLY A 199 7.99 -8.76 1.15
CA GLY A 199 8.46 -8.26 2.44
C GLY A 199 7.74 -8.88 3.62
N GLY A 200 7.51 -8.10 4.67
CA GLY A 200 6.72 -8.46 5.84
C GLY A 200 5.63 -7.42 6.12
N THR A 201 4.83 -7.65 7.15
CA THR A 201 3.87 -6.65 7.62
C THR A 201 4.55 -5.70 8.60
N PHE A 202 4.27 -4.41 8.48
CA PHE A 202 4.74 -3.37 9.38
C PHE A 202 3.78 -2.18 9.41
N VAL A 203 3.99 -1.26 10.35
CA VAL A 203 3.26 0.00 10.45
C VAL A 203 4.24 1.16 10.53
N GLN A 204 3.92 2.24 9.83
CA GLN A 204 4.57 3.53 10.02
C GLN A 204 3.60 4.48 10.73
N GLU A 205 4.05 5.15 11.77
CA GLU A 205 3.24 6.03 12.62
C GLU A 205 3.73 7.47 12.57
N THR A 206 2.84 8.46 12.56
CA THR A 206 3.22 9.89 12.69
C THR A 206 3.27 10.39 14.13
N GLY A 207 2.97 9.49 15.07
CA GLY A 207 3.00 9.65 16.52
C GLY A 207 2.77 8.27 17.14
N ASP A 208 3.47 7.95 18.23
CA ASP A 208 3.41 6.63 18.87
C ASP A 208 1.96 6.25 19.25
N ILE A 209 1.56 5.03 18.90
CA ILE A 209 0.30 4.41 19.36
C ILE A 209 0.68 3.29 20.35
N PRO A 210 0.71 3.57 21.67
CA PRO A 210 1.19 2.62 22.65
C PRO A 210 0.47 1.26 22.59
N GLY A 211 1.27 0.20 22.49
CA GLY A 211 0.79 -1.19 22.41
C GLY A 211 0.49 -1.68 21.00
N LEU A 212 0.58 -0.86 19.94
CA LEU A 212 0.31 -1.32 18.58
C LEU A 212 1.30 -2.39 18.12
N ALA A 213 2.57 -2.29 18.53
CA ALA A 213 3.61 -3.27 18.24
C ALA A 213 3.25 -4.69 18.74
N GLU A 214 2.57 -4.81 19.88
CA GLU A 214 2.12 -6.11 20.40
C GLU A 214 0.96 -6.68 19.55
N GLU A 215 0.02 -5.82 19.14
CA GLU A 215 -1.13 -6.22 18.34
C GLU A 215 -0.73 -6.66 16.93
N ILE A 216 0.22 -5.97 16.30
CA ILE A 216 0.75 -6.39 15.00
C ILE A 216 1.52 -7.70 15.11
N ALA A 217 2.40 -7.85 16.11
CA ALA A 217 3.15 -9.08 16.32
C ALA A 217 2.22 -10.28 16.55
N LYS A 218 1.19 -10.11 17.38
CA LYS A 218 0.18 -11.15 17.63
C LYS A 218 -0.57 -11.52 16.36
N SER A 219 -1.09 -10.53 15.63
CA SER A 219 -1.85 -10.78 14.41
C SER A 219 -1.00 -11.46 13.34
N ALA A 220 0.23 -10.99 13.15
CA ALA A 220 1.19 -11.53 12.21
C ALA A 220 1.52 -13.00 12.53
N ALA A 221 1.78 -13.32 13.80
CA ALA A 221 2.03 -14.69 14.25
C ALA A 221 0.82 -15.63 14.03
N GLU A 222 -0.39 -15.18 14.35
CA GLU A 222 -1.61 -15.96 14.15
C GLU A 222 -1.93 -16.24 12.67
N LEU A 223 -1.53 -15.32 11.77
CA LEU A 223 -1.77 -15.43 10.33
C LEU A 223 -0.61 -16.08 9.55
N GLY A 224 0.54 -16.29 10.22
CA GLY A 224 1.76 -16.79 9.60
C GLY A 224 2.37 -15.79 8.63
N ILE A 225 2.42 -14.52 9.02
CA ILE A 225 3.01 -13.41 8.25
C ILE A 225 4.26 -12.94 9.00
N PRO A 226 5.43 -12.83 8.36
CA PRO A 226 6.62 -12.29 9.00
C PRO A 226 6.45 -10.79 9.27
N LEU A 227 6.99 -10.32 10.40
CA LEU A 227 7.15 -8.89 10.65
C LEU A 227 8.31 -8.35 9.82
N ASP A 228 8.14 -7.16 9.25
CA ASP A 228 9.24 -6.47 8.59
C ASP A 228 10.06 -5.67 9.61
N LEU A 229 11.22 -6.22 9.98
CA LEU A 229 12.13 -5.65 10.99
C LEU A 229 13.23 -4.77 10.38
N GLY A 230 13.18 -4.53 9.07
CA GLY A 230 14.22 -3.78 8.36
C GLY A 230 13.70 -3.06 7.13
N SER A 231 12.45 -2.61 7.15
CA SER A 231 11.82 -1.95 6.00
C SER A 231 12.67 -0.76 5.55
N TYR A 232 12.96 -0.71 4.25
CA TYR A 232 13.75 0.36 3.66
C TYR A 232 13.07 1.72 3.80
N ASP A 233 11.73 1.75 3.72
CA ASP A 233 10.91 2.95 3.90
C ASP A 233 11.17 3.64 5.24
N ALA A 234 11.62 2.88 6.24
CA ALA A 234 11.88 3.33 7.61
C ALA A 234 13.34 3.10 8.04
N LEU A 235 14.30 3.01 7.09
CA LEU A 235 15.68 2.57 7.37
C LEU A 235 16.33 3.31 8.55
N TYR A 236 16.14 4.62 8.65
CA TYR A 236 16.72 5.47 9.70
C TYR A 236 15.74 5.87 10.79
N TRP A 237 14.51 5.37 10.76
CA TRP A 237 13.47 5.82 11.68
C TRP A 237 13.59 5.10 13.02
N PRO A 238 13.26 5.77 14.14
CA PRO A 238 13.08 5.10 15.41
C PRO A 238 11.96 4.07 15.32
N SER A 239 12.07 3.00 16.13
CA SER A 239 11.08 1.93 16.19
C SER A 239 10.57 1.77 17.62
N PRO A 240 9.29 2.10 17.90
CA PRO A 240 8.66 1.88 19.21
C PRO A 240 8.56 0.40 19.59
N GLY A 241 8.58 -0.50 18.60
CA GLY A 241 8.60 -1.94 18.80
C GLY A 241 8.67 -2.69 17.47
N PRO A 242 8.89 -4.02 17.49
CA PRO A 242 9.06 -4.82 16.27
C PRO A 242 7.95 -4.60 15.24
N GLY A 243 8.32 -4.26 14.00
CA GLY A 243 7.38 -4.01 12.91
C GLY A 243 6.60 -2.69 13.02
N VAL A 244 6.98 -1.79 13.93
CA VAL A 244 6.41 -0.44 14.04
C VAL A 244 7.53 0.59 13.96
N TYR A 245 7.36 1.60 13.12
CA TYR A 245 8.34 2.66 12.88
C TYR A 245 7.69 4.03 13.05
N LEU A 246 8.39 4.93 13.74
CA LEU A 246 7.90 6.28 13.98
C LEU A 246 8.50 7.24 12.96
N MET A 247 7.65 7.80 12.12
CA MET A 247 8.01 8.78 11.09
C MET A 247 8.58 10.04 11.74
N PRO A 248 9.76 10.52 11.30
CA PRO A 248 10.38 11.72 11.85
C PRO A 248 9.50 12.94 11.59
N GLY A 249 9.51 13.88 12.54
CA GLY A 249 8.76 15.13 12.38
C GLY A 249 9.34 16.05 11.30
N VAL A 250 8.53 17.00 10.83
CA VAL A 250 8.89 18.02 9.81
C VAL A 250 10.29 18.62 10.04
N ALA A 251 10.60 19.02 11.27
CA ALA A 251 11.85 19.68 11.61
C ALA A 251 13.07 18.76 11.50
N GLU A 252 12.92 17.45 11.74
CA GLU A 252 14.00 16.49 11.56
C GLU A 252 14.23 16.22 10.07
N VAL A 253 13.14 16.13 9.31
CA VAL A 253 13.14 15.94 7.86
C VAL A 253 13.86 17.06 7.10
N GLU A 254 13.67 18.31 7.47
CA GLU A 254 14.33 19.46 6.82
C GLU A 254 15.85 19.47 6.97
N HIS A 255 16.42 18.67 7.89
CA HIS A 255 17.86 18.62 8.17
C HIS A 255 18.56 17.35 7.64
N SER A 256 17.88 16.49 6.89
CA SER A 256 18.45 15.24 6.36
C SER A 256 18.27 15.10 4.86
N GLN A 257 19.30 14.57 4.18
CA GLN A 257 19.24 14.21 2.77
C GLN A 257 18.88 12.73 2.54
N ALA A 258 18.53 11.96 3.58
CA ALA A 258 18.14 10.56 3.46
C ALA A 258 16.81 10.41 2.69
N SER A 259 16.72 9.45 1.78
CA SER A 259 15.52 9.31 0.92
C SER A 259 14.25 9.03 1.72
N SER A 260 14.37 8.27 2.82
CA SER A 260 13.27 7.96 3.74
C SER A 260 12.79 9.17 4.55
N TRP A 261 13.51 10.30 4.56
CA TRP A 261 13.13 11.47 5.34
C TRP A 261 12.26 12.44 4.53
N ALA A 262 12.14 12.30 3.20
CA ALA A 262 11.37 13.22 2.36
C ALA A 262 9.86 13.31 2.66
N VAL A 263 9.33 12.50 3.59
CA VAL A 263 7.88 12.34 3.86
C VAL A 263 7.34 13.12 5.08
N GLY A 264 8.18 13.90 5.77
CA GLY A 264 7.82 14.55 7.05
C GLY A 264 6.78 15.67 6.98
N THR A 265 6.32 16.10 5.80
CA THR A 265 5.28 17.14 5.64
C THR A 265 4.07 16.66 4.84
N THR A 266 3.90 15.35 4.68
CA THR A 266 2.84 14.73 3.87
C THR A 266 1.45 14.86 4.48
N THR A 267 0.40 14.45 3.75
CA THR A 267 -0.97 14.44 4.28
C THR A 267 -1.08 13.56 5.53
N TRP A 268 -0.20 12.56 5.69
CA TRP A 268 -0.13 11.70 6.86
C TRP A 268 0.10 12.48 8.17
N HIS A 269 0.79 13.63 8.15
CA HIS A 269 0.97 14.44 9.35
C HIS A 269 -0.20 15.39 9.66
N ALA A 270 -1.18 15.53 8.77
CA ALA A 270 -2.28 16.47 8.95
C ALA A 270 -3.12 16.23 10.23
N PRO A 271 -3.42 14.97 10.64
CA PRO A 271 -4.13 14.71 11.90
C PRO A 271 -3.40 15.25 13.15
N ASN A 272 -2.07 15.32 13.14
CA ASN A 272 -1.27 15.82 14.29
C ASN A 272 -1.65 17.25 14.69
N ARG A 273 -2.16 18.07 13.75
CA ARG A 273 -2.66 19.44 14.02
C ARG A 273 -3.82 19.48 15.00
N TYR A 274 -4.54 18.38 15.14
CA TYR A 274 -5.71 18.22 15.98
C TYR A 274 -5.46 17.25 17.16
N GLY A 275 -4.20 16.85 17.39
CA GLY A 275 -3.84 15.85 18.39
C GLY A 275 -4.13 14.41 17.97
N GLY A 276 -4.51 14.17 16.71
CA GLY A 276 -4.64 12.83 16.14
C GLY A 276 -3.31 12.29 15.62
N VAL A 277 -3.30 11.01 15.26
CA VAL A 277 -2.13 10.31 14.71
C VAL A 277 -2.50 9.54 13.44
N THR A 278 -1.52 9.23 12.59
CA THR A 278 -1.71 8.37 11.41
C THR A 278 -0.94 7.08 11.59
N ALA A 279 -1.58 5.96 11.30
CA ALA A 279 -0.98 4.63 11.13
C ALA A 279 -1.09 4.20 9.65
N ILE A 280 0.04 4.02 8.99
CA ILE A 280 0.16 3.51 7.63
C ILE A 280 0.35 2.00 7.76
N VAL A 281 -0.62 1.22 7.30
CA VAL A 281 -0.67 -0.23 7.52
C VAL A 281 -0.20 -0.96 6.27
N GLU A 282 0.97 -1.58 6.36
CA GLU A 282 1.62 -2.32 5.27
C GLU A 282 1.42 -3.83 5.42
N VAL A 283 0.94 -4.46 4.37
CA VAL A 283 0.69 -5.91 4.30
C VAL A 283 1.36 -6.48 3.05
N PRO A 284 2.16 -7.56 3.14
CA PRO A 284 2.85 -8.10 1.98
C PRO A 284 1.92 -8.92 1.07
N LEU A 285 2.11 -8.81 -0.24
CA LEU A 285 1.49 -9.71 -1.22
C LEU A 285 2.21 -11.06 -1.26
N TRP A 286 3.54 -11.03 -1.22
CA TRP A 286 4.45 -12.18 -1.17
C TRP A 286 5.34 -12.10 0.09
N PRO A 287 4.87 -12.55 1.27
CA PRO A 287 5.67 -12.58 2.49
C PRO A 287 6.98 -13.38 2.34
N THR A 288 8.07 -12.85 2.92
CA THR A 288 9.38 -13.52 3.02
C THR A 288 9.93 -13.48 4.45
N GLU A 289 10.45 -14.61 4.92
CA GLU A 289 11.06 -14.70 6.25
C GLU A 289 12.36 -13.88 6.38
N ARG A 290 12.99 -13.50 5.26
CA ARG A 290 14.27 -12.75 5.28
C ARG A 290 14.14 -11.40 5.96
N VAL A 291 12.97 -10.76 5.91
CA VAL A 291 12.72 -9.47 6.58
C VAL A 291 12.50 -9.58 8.09
N ALA A 292 12.40 -10.80 8.63
CA ALA A 292 12.30 -11.04 10.06
C ALA A 292 13.67 -11.37 10.72
N ALA A 293 14.76 -11.39 9.95
CA ALA A 293 16.11 -11.72 10.44
C ALA A 293 16.73 -10.55 11.22
N ALA A 294 16.47 -10.49 12.53
CA ALA A 294 16.92 -9.42 13.41
C ALA A 294 18.42 -9.44 13.73
N GLU A 295 19.13 -10.52 13.40
CA GLU A 295 20.52 -10.70 13.78
C GLU A 295 21.43 -9.67 13.09
N PRO A 296 22.37 -9.05 13.83
CA PRO A 296 23.37 -8.15 13.25
C PRO A 296 24.27 -8.88 12.23
N VAL A 297 24.62 -8.18 11.16
CA VAL A 297 25.55 -8.66 10.14
C VAL A 297 26.91 -8.01 10.35
N ALA A 298 27.94 -8.84 10.55
CA ALA A 298 29.29 -8.37 10.87
C ALA A 298 29.96 -7.60 9.72
N ASP A 299 29.75 -8.04 8.47
CA ASP A 299 30.27 -7.37 7.27
C ASP A 299 29.15 -7.20 6.23
N PRO A 300 28.38 -6.10 6.28
CA PRO A 300 27.29 -5.84 5.35
C PRO A 300 27.76 -5.26 4.01
N ALA A 301 29.03 -4.85 3.89
CA ALA A 301 29.51 -4.09 2.74
C ALA A 301 29.34 -4.83 1.40
N PRO A 302 29.63 -6.15 1.28
CA PRO A 302 29.43 -6.86 0.02
C PRO A 302 27.98 -6.82 -0.49
N SER A 303 27.01 -7.02 0.40
CA SER A 303 25.57 -7.01 0.05
C SER A 303 25.09 -5.62 -0.37
N LEU A 304 25.51 -4.59 0.38
CA LEU A 304 25.21 -3.19 0.08
C LEU A 304 25.76 -2.78 -1.29
N LEU A 305 27.02 -3.12 -1.57
CA LEU A 305 27.68 -2.85 -2.84
C LEU A 305 27.00 -3.55 -4.01
N ALA A 306 26.62 -4.82 -3.85
CA ALA A 306 25.92 -5.57 -4.87
C ALA A 306 24.54 -4.96 -5.19
N ALA A 307 23.77 -4.59 -4.16
CA ALA A 307 22.48 -3.93 -4.34
C ALA A 307 22.61 -2.56 -5.04
N ALA A 308 23.59 -1.75 -4.65
CA ALA A 308 23.86 -0.46 -5.27
C ALA A 308 24.27 -0.61 -6.75
N GLU A 309 25.18 -1.53 -7.06
CA GLU A 309 25.62 -1.78 -8.44
C GLU A 309 24.48 -2.28 -9.32
N GLN A 310 23.68 -3.23 -8.83
CA GLN A 310 22.48 -3.73 -9.49
C GLN A 310 21.51 -2.59 -9.80
N LEU A 311 21.22 -1.74 -8.82
CA LEU A 311 20.28 -0.63 -9.00
C LEU A 311 20.79 0.39 -10.03
N ARG A 312 22.08 0.73 -10.00
CA ARG A 312 22.70 1.62 -11.02
C ARG A 312 22.65 1.00 -12.41
N GLN A 313 22.94 -0.30 -12.54
CA GLN A 313 22.91 -1.00 -13.83
C GLN A 313 21.49 -1.03 -14.40
N ARG A 314 20.52 -1.45 -13.60
CA ARG A 314 19.11 -1.50 -14.03
C ARG A 314 18.54 -0.12 -14.29
N GLY A 315 18.92 0.89 -13.50
CA GLY A 315 18.52 2.28 -13.71
C GLY A 315 18.93 2.82 -15.09
N ARG A 316 20.18 2.58 -15.53
CA ARG A 316 20.64 2.94 -16.89
C ARG A 316 19.80 2.26 -17.98
N LEU A 317 19.51 0.97 -17.80
CA LEU A 317 18.69 0.23 -18.76
C LEU A 317 17.25 0.78 -18.83
N VAL A 318 16.66 1.13 -17.68
CA VAL A 318 15.35 1.78 -17.62
C VAL A 318 15.37 3.13 -18.32
N GLU A 319 16.41 3.93 -18.16
CA GLU A 319 16.58 5.22 -18.84
C GLU A 319 16.64 5.06 -20.36
N GLU A 320 17.40 4.08 -20.87
CA GLU A 320 17.48 3.75 -22.30
C GLU A 320 16.10 3.34 -22.87
N PHE A 321 15.38 2.44 -22.18
CA PHE A 321 14.05 2.02 -22.62
C PHE A 321 13.01 3.13 -22.49
N HIS A 322 13.14 4.00 -21.50
CA HIS A 322 12.28 5.17 -21.37
C HIS A 322 12.48 6.11 -22.56
N ALA A 323 13.72 6.44 -22.94
CA ALA A 323 14.02 7.26 -24.11
C ALA A 323 13.48 6.63 -25.41
N THR A 324 13.63 5.31 -25.55
CA THR A 324 13.08 4.55 -26.67
C THR A 324 11.55 4.62 -26.72
N ALA A 325 10.89 4.43 -25.58
CA ALA A 325 9.44 4.49 -25.50
C ALA A 325 8.90 5.89 -25.77
N ALA A 326 9.56 6.93 -25.27
CA ALA A 326 9.22 8.32 -25.54
C ALA A 326 9.30 8.66 -27.03
N ALA A 327 10.36 8.22 -27.72
CA ALA A 327 10.51 8.43 -29.15
C ALA A 327 9.43 7.72 -29.99
N LEU A 328 9.01 6.52 -29.57
CA LEU A 328 7.98 5.74 -30.25
C LEU A 328 6.56 6.25 -29.99
N LEU A 329 6.29 6.72 -28.77
CA LEU A 329 4.98 7.23 -28.36
C LEU A 329 4.74 8.66 -28.85
N GLY A 330 5.80 9.44 -29.04
CA GLY A 330 5.73 10.85 -29.43
C GLY A 330 5.06 11.73 -28.36
N ASP A 331 4.65 12.92 -28.79
CA ASP A 331 3.97 13.87 -27.90
C ASP A 331 2.59 13.36 -27.49
N GLY A 332 2.32 13.37 -26.18
CA GLY A 332 1.03 12.96 -25.64
C GLY A 332 1.02 12.83 -24.12
N ASP A 333 -0.17 12.67 -23.55
CA ASP A 333 -0.35 12.34 -22.15
C ASP A 333 -0.31 10.82 -21.96
N TRP A 334 0.86 10.31 -21.55
CA TRP A 334 1.12 8.89 -21.35
C TRP A 334 1.39 8.59 -19.87
N PRO A 335 0.37 8.22 -19.06
CA PRO A 335 0.53 8.05 -17.61
C PRO A 335 1.63 7.07 -17.21
N LEU A 336 1.76 5.95 -17.93
CA LEU A 336 2.80 4.94 -17.66
C LEU A 336 4.20 5.45 -17.97
N LEU A 337 4.37 6.21 -19.05
CA LEU A 337 5.66 6.80 -19.42
C LEU A 337 6.04 7.88 -18.40
N ARG A 338 5.09 8.75 -18.02
CA ARG A 338 5.29 9.79 -17.00
C ARG A 338 5.62 9.21 -15.63
N ALA A 339 4.96 8.13 -15.22
CA ALA A 339 5.28 7.43 -13.97
C ALA A 339 6.75 6.96 -13.95
N VAL A 340 7.23 6.36 -15.05
CA VAL A 340 8.62 5.94 -15.18
C VAL A 340 9.58 7.13 -15.20
N ALA A 341 9.23 8.21 -15.89
CA ALA A 341 10.02 9.45 -15.91
C ALA A 341 10.26 9.99 -14.49
N GLY A 342 9.23 9.97 -13.63
CA GLY A 342 9.33 10.39 -12.23
C GLY A 342 10.20 9.47 -11.36
N MET A 343 10.44 8.23 -11.77
CA MET A 343 11.32 7.29 -11.06
C MET A 343 12.80 7.44 -11.45
N LEU A 344 13.10 7.94 -12.65
CA LEU A 344 14.48 8.04 -13.16
C LEU A 344 15.43 8.80 -12.21
N PRO A 345 15.04 9.95 -11.63
CA PRO A 345 15.92 10.68 -10.71
C PRO A 345 16.24 9.95 -9.41
N VAL A 346 15.50 8.88 -9.07
CA VAL A 346 15.64 8.16 -7.80
C VAL A 346 16.74 7.08 -7.86
N PHE A 347 16.95 6.43 -9.02
CA PHE A 347 17.82 5.25 -9.12
C PHE A 347 19.25 5.49 -8.61
N ARG A 348 19.87 6.59 -9.02
CA ARG A 348 21.27 6.87 -8.66
C ARG A 348 21.42 7.34 -7.21
N PRO A 349 20.68 8.36 -6.72
CA PRO A 349 20.75 8.76 -5.32
C PRO A 349 20.51 7.60 -4.36
N LEU A 350 19.52 6.75 -4.66
CA LEU A 350 19.20 5.58 -3.86
C LEU A 350 20.35 4.56 -3.82
N ALA A 351 20.98 4.27 -4.96
CA ALA A 351 22.14 3.38 -4.99
C ALA A 351 23.36 3.99 -4.27
N ASP A 352 23.55 5.30 -4.38
CA ASP A 352 24.63 6.02 -3.73
C ASP A 352 24.44 6.04 -2.20
N GLU A 353 23.20 6.05 -1.70
CA GLU A 353 22.87 5.95 -0.27
C GLU A 353 23.26 4.60 0.33
N TRP A 354 23.21 3.52 -0.45
CA TRP A 354 23.57 2.18 0.01
C TRP A 354 25.08 1.90 -0.10
N ASP A 355 25.79 2.59 -0.99
CA ASP A 355 27.19 2.31 -1.29
C ASP A 355 28.13 2.89 -0.23
N PRO A 356 28.77 2.07 0.63
CA PRO A 356 29.62 2.57 1.71
C PRO A 356 30.89 3.30 1.22
N ARG A 357 31.19 3.26 -0.09
CA ARG A 357 32.33 3.98 -0.69
C ARG A 357 31.96 5.40 -1.12
N VAL A 358 30.67 5.73 -1.17
CA VAL A 358 30.19 7.05 -1.57
C VAL A 358 29.98 7.89 -0.31
N ALA A 359 30.67 9.02 -0.23
CA ALA A 359 30.41 9.98 0.83
C ALA A 359 29.03 10.61 0.61
N GLN A 360 28.23 10.68 1.68
CA GLN A 360 26.93 11.34 1.71
C GLN A 360 26.98 12.56 2.66
N PRO A 361 27.49 13.72 2.21
CA PRO A 361 27.59 14.89 3.07
C PRO A 361 26.21 15.32 3.58
N GLY A 362 26.01 15.27 4.90
CA GLY A 362 24.75 15.66 5.54
C GLY A 362 23.70 14.55 5.64
N ALA A 363 23.98 13.32 5.21
CA ALA A 363 23.17 12.16 5.55
C ALA A 363 23.65 11.52 6.86
N PRO A 364 22.75 10.94 7.68
CA PRO A 364 23.17 10.10 8.80
C PRO A 364 23.94 8.87 8.28
N PRO A 365 24.87 8.30 9.08
CA PRO A 365 25.50 7.04 8.72
C PRO A 365 24.43 5.94 8.63
N LEU A 366 24.67 4.93 7.78
CA LEU A 366 23.83 3.74 7.74
C LEU A 366 23.69 3.15 9.15
N PRO A 367 22.47 2.76 9.57
CA PRO A 367 22.26 2.13 10.87
C PRO A 367 22.98 0.77 10.91
N PRO A 368 23.19 0.18 12.10
CA PRO A 368 23.72 -1.17 12.22
C PRO A 368 22.92 -2.15 11.35
N MET A 369 23.56 -2.83 10.41
CA MET A 369 22.85 -3.68 9.47
C MET A 369 22.48 -5.02 10.11
N THR A 370 21.26 -5.45 9.85
CA THR A 370 20.73 -6.77 10.20
C THR A 370 20.40 -7.53 8.92
N GLY A 371 20.13 -8.84 9.03
CA GLY A 371 19.62 -9.62 7.91
C GLY A 371 18.36 -9.00 7.29
N ALA A 372 17.45 -8.51 8.14
CA ALA A 372 16.22 -7.84 7.75
C ALA A 372 16.47 -6.54 6.98
N ARG A 373 17.37 -5.67 7.45
CA ARG A 373 17.69 -4.41 6.75
C ARG A 373 18.34 -4.64 5.39
N LEU A 374 19.21 -5.64 5.29
CA LEU A 374 19.78 -6.03 3.99
C LEU A 374 18.70 -6.60 3.06
N ALA A 375 17.77 -7.40 3.58
CA ALA A 375 16.64 -7.90 2.80
C ALA A 375 15.72 -6.76 2.32
N GLY A 376 15.46 -5.75 3.15
CA GLY A 376 14.69 -4.56 2.76
C GLY A 376 15.34 -3.76 1.62
N ILE A 377 16.67 -3.58 1.67
CA ILE A 377 17.43 -2.94 0.58
C ILE A 377 17.36 -3.81 -0.69
N GLU A 378 17.50 -5.12 -0.57
CA GLU A 378 17.40 -6.06 -1.69
C GLU A 378 16.00 -6.04 -2.33
N VAL A 379 14.94 -6.02 -1.51
CA VAL A 379 13.55 -5.80 -1.97
C VAL A 379 13.47 -4.58 -2.89
N TRP A 380 14.03 -3.45 -2.48
CA TRP A 380 14.05 -2.21 -3.27
C TRP A 380 14.92 -2.31 -4.53
N ALA A 381 16.09 -2.95 -4.44
CA ALA A 381 17.00 -3.16 -5.57
C ALA A 381 16.37 -4.03 -6.69
N HIS A 382 15.37 -4.85 -6.35
CA HIS A 382 14.57 -5.61 -7.33
C HIS A 382 13.30 -4.88 -7.74
N CYS A 383 12.50 -4.41 -6.78
CA CYS A 383 11.14 -3.96 -7.06
C CYS A 383 11.11 -2.66 -7.87
N VAL A 384 11.96 -1.67 -7.56
CA VAL A 384 11.96 -0.36 -8.21
C VAL A 384 12.23 -0.46 -9.72
N PRO A 385 13.33 -1.09 -10.20
CA PRO A 385 13.54 -1.25 -11.63
C PRO A 385 12.50 -2.15 -12.30
N LEU A 386 12.00 -3.19 -11.60
CA LEU A 386 10.98 -4.09 -12.12
C LEU A 386 9.64 -3.37 -12.37
N ARG A 387 9.20 -2.51 -11.44
CA ARG A 387 8.04 -1.63 -11.62
C ARG A 387 8.19 -0.77 -12.88
N ALA A 388 9.37 -0.21 -13.10
CA ALA A 388 9.62 0.66 -14.26
C ALA A 388 9.56 -0.09 -15.59
N VAL A 389 10.26 -1.23 -15.74
CA VAL A 389 10.22 -2.00 -17.01
C VAL A 389 8.84 -2.59 -17.28
N ALA A 390 8.10 -2.98 -16.24
CA ALA A 390 6.71 -3.41 -16.36
C ALA A 390 5.80 -2.31 -16.93
N MET A 391 5.92 -1.08 -16.41
CA MET A 391 5.15 0.06 -16.91
C MET A 391 5.56 0.45 -18.32
N LEU A 392 6.86 0.42 -18.66
CA LEU A 392 7.34 0.67 -20.03
C LEU A 392 6.81 -0.38 -21.03
N HIS A 393 6.83 -1.67 -20.64
CA HIS A 393 6.28 -2.75 -21.46
C HIS A 393 4.80 -2.49 -21.79
N ARG A 394 4.01 -2.10 -20.79
CA ARG A 394 2.60 -1.74 -20.96
C ARG A 394 2.41 -0.45 -21.77
N ALA A 395 3.26 0.56 -21.56
CA ALA A 395 3.19 1.83 -22.25
C ALA A 395 3.31 1.68 -23.77
N LEU A 396 4.09 0.69 -24.24
CA LEU A 396 4.26 0.39 -25.66
C LEU A 396 3.15 -0.49 -26.26
N ALA A 397 2.17 -0.95 -25.48
CA ALA A 397 1.05 -1.76 -25.98
C ALA A 397 0.26 -1.15 -27.17
N PRO A 398 -0.01 0.17 -27.23
CA PRO A 398 -0.73 0.78 -28.35
C PRO A 398 0.14 1.00 -29.60
N VAL A 399 1.48 0.99 -29.47
CA VAL A 399 2.39 1.21 -30.60
C VAL A 399 2.44 -0.03 -31.50
N ARG A 400 2.32 0.17 -32.82
CA ARG A 400 2.29 -0.90 -33.83
C ARG A 400 3.63 -1.03 -34.56
N ASP A 401 4.13 0.09 -35.08
CA ASP A 401 5.35 0.12 -35.88
C ASP A 401 6.58 0.38 -34.98
N GLY A 402 7.69 -0.33 -35.23
CA GLY A 402 8.95 -0.15 -34.50
C GLY A 402 8.99 -0.64 -33.05
N ALA A 403 7.84 -1.01 -32.44
CA ALA A 403 7.78 -1.41 -31.04
C ALA A 403 8.02 -2.92 -30.78
N ALA A 404 8.10 -3.76 -31.81
CA ALA A 404 8.19 -5.21 -31.63
C ALA A 404 9.46 -5.64 -30.86
N GLU A 405 10.62 -5.13 -31.25
CA GLU A 405 11.90 -5.40 -30.58
C GLU A 405 11.93 -4.89 -29.14
N PRO A 406 11.62 -3.59 -28.85
CA PRO A 406 11.72 -3.09 -27.49
C PRO A 406 10.68 -3.73 -26.57
N ARG A 407 9.47 -4.04 -27.06
CA ARG A 407 8.48 -4.79 -26.28
C ARG A 407 8.94 -6.21 -25.96
N GLY A 408 9.55 -6.90 -26.93
CA GLY A 408 10.10 -8.24 -26.70
C GLY A 408 11.18 -8.24 -25.62
N ARG A 409 12.09 -7.26 -25.66
CA ARG A 409 13.14 -7.12 -24.64
C ARG A 409 12.59 -6.73 -23.28
N LEU A 410 11.66 -5.78 -23.21
CA LEU A 410 11.00 -5.41 -21.95
C LEU A 410 10.24 -6.59 -21.34
N SER A 411 9.53 -7.39 -22.15
CA SER A 411 8.87 -8.61 -21.68
C SER A 411 9.86 -9.61 -21.10
N ALA A 412 10.98 -9.85 -21.79
CA ALA A 412 12.05 -10.74 -21.31
C ALA A 412 12.68 -10.23 -20.00
N LEU A 413 12.86 -8.92 -19.84
CA LEU A 413 13.36 -8.32 -18.61
C LEU A 413 12.37 -8.48 -17.45
N VAL A 414 11.07 -8.25 -17.69
CA VAL A 414 10.03 -8.47 -16.67
C VAL A 414 10.05 -9.93 -16.22
N GLU A 415 10.14 -10.88 -17.15
CA GLU A 415 10.20 -12.31 -16.84
C GLU A 415 11.46 -12.68 -16.04
N ALA A 416 12.63 -12.27 -16.53
CA ALA A 416 13.90 -12.58 -15.88
C ALA A 416 14.02 -11.95 -14.48
N TRP A 417 13.65 -10.67 -14.33
CA TRP A 417 13.76 -9.98 -13.05
C TRP A 417 12.68 -10.42 -12.05
N CYS A 418 11.50 -10.86 -12.51
CA CYS A 418 10.55 -11.54 -11.63
C CYS A 418 11.11 -12.86 -11.10
N ALA A 419 11.71 -13.68 -11.97
CA ALA A 419 12.32 -14.95 -11.55
C ALA A 419 13.45 -14.71 -10.54
N GLU A 420 14.33 -13.75 -10.83
CA GLU A 420 15.42 -13.38 -9.92
C GLU A 420 14.91 -12.85 -8.58
N TYR A 421 13.90 -11.98 -8.57
CA TYR A 421 13.28 -11.46 -7.35
C TYR A 421 12.67 -12.57 -6.50
N GLN A 422 11.98 -13.52 -7.15
CA GLN A 422 11.40 -14.68 -6.52
C GLN A 422 12.46 -15.64 -5.94
N ASP A 423 13.56 -15.87 -6.65
CA ASP A 423 14.63 -16.78 -6.23
C ASP A 423 15.43 -16.22 -5.04
N CYS A 424 15.71 -14.91 -5.06
CA CYS A 424 16.46 -14.21 -4.03
C CYS A 424 15.70 -14.17 -2.70
N LEU A 425 14.43 -13.77 -2.73
CA LEU A 425 13.66 -13.50 -1.51
C LEU A 425 12.66 -14.61 -1.16
N ARG A 426 12.36 -15.53 -2.08
CA ARG A 426 11.51 -16.71 -1.85
C ARG A 426 10.13 -16.38 -1.27
N GLY A 427 9.58 -15.21 -1.63
CA GLY A 427 8.30 -14.75 -1.13
C GLY A 427 7.13 -15.57 -1.72
N ASN A 428 6.19 -16.04 -0.90
CA ASN A 428 5.08 -16.87 -1.38
C ASN A 428 3.76 -16.08 -1.34
N TRP A 429 2.87 -16.31 -2.30
CA TRP A 429 1.58 -15.61 -2.34
C TRP A 429 0.79 -15.78 -1.03
N LEU A 430 0.48 -14.66 -0.39
CA LEU A 430 -0.42 -14.64 0.76
C LEU A 430 -1.87 -14.61 0.25
N PRO A 431 -2.76 -15.55 0.62
CA PRO A 431 -4.15 -15.50 0.19
C PRO A 431 -4.81 -14.17 0.53
N VAL A 432 -5.66 -13.64 -0.37
CA VAL A 432 -6.34 -12.35 -0.20
C VAL A 432 -7.05 -12.25 1.14
N THR A 433 -7.70 -13.32 1.59
CA THR A 433 -8.38 -13.36 2.91
C THR A 433 -7.44 -13.08 4.08
N ARG A 434 -6.19 -13.57 4.05
CA ARG A 434 -5.21 -13.31 5.11
C ARG A 434 -4.63 -11.91 5.02
N GLN A 435 -4.43 -11.39 3.82
CA GLN A 435 -4.01 -10.00 3.62
C GLN A 435 -5.04 -9.03 4.22
N VAL A 436 -6.33 -9.24 3.88
CA VAL A 436 -7.45 -8.45 4.40
C VAL A 436 -7.55 -8.59 5.92
N GLU A 437 -7.50 -9.82 6.44
CA GLU A 437 -7.57 -10.07 7.89
C GLU A 437 -6.48 -9.32 8.65
N GLN A 438 -5.24 -9.35 8.17
CA GLN A 438 -4.14 -8.62 8.78
C GLN A 438 -4.45 -7.12 8.82
N GLN A 439 -4.79 -6.53 7.67
CA GLN A 439 -5.04 -5.10 7.59
C GLN A 439 -6.21 -4.66 8.50
N VAL A 440 -7.30 -5.43 8.50
CA VAL A 440 -8.49 -5.17 9.33
C VAL A 440 -8.15 -5.23 10.82
N ARG A 441 -7.39 -6.24 11.27
CA ARG A 441 -7.01 -6.38 12.68
C ARG A 441 -6.15 -5.21 13.15
N ILE A 442 -5.18 -4.77 12.36
CA ILE A 442 -4.32 -3.64 12.72
C ILE A 442 -5.12 -2.34 12.79
N VAL A 443 -6.04 -2.11 11.85
CA VAL A 443 -6.91 -0.92 11.87
C VAL A 443 -7.81 -0.91 13.12
N GLN A 444 -8.43 -2.05 13.46
CA GLN A 444 -9.23 -2.16 14.69
C GLN A 444 -8.40 -1.94 15.95
N ALA A 445 -7.17 -2.44 15.99
CA ALA A 445 -6.23 -2.24 17.09
C ALA A 445 -5.82 -0.76 17.21
N ALA A 446 -5.41 -0.12 16.12
CA ALA A 446 -5.01 1.29 16.09
C ALA A 446 -6.15 2.21 16.56
N VAL A 447 -7.37 2.01 16.04
CA VAL A 447 -8.55 2.78 16.47
C VAL A 447 -8.86 2.56 17.95
N ARG A 448 -8.74 1.34 18.46
CA ARG A 448 -8.96 1.06 19.89
C ARG A 448 -7.89 1.68 20.78
N LEU A 449 -6.61 1.63 20.37
CA LEU A 449 -5.47 2.05 21.18
C LEU A 449 -5.27 3.57 21.17
N ALA A 450 -5.45 4.24 20.03
CA ALA A 450 -5.34 5.70 19.92
C ALA A 450 -6.38 6.48 20.76
N ARG A 451 -7.40 5.77 21.26
CA ARG A 451 -8.46 6.31 22.12
C ARG A 451 -8.17 6.10 23.62
N ARG A 452 -7.11 5.37 23.97
CA ARG A 452 -6.72 5.16 25.37
C ARG A 452 -5.84 6.34 25.81
N PRO A 453 -6.11 6.95 26.97
CA PRO A 453 -5.34 8.07 27.49
C PRO A 453 -3.92 7.71 27.87
#